data_AF-V8B7R5-F1
#
_entry.id   AF-V8B7R5-F1
#
_cell.length_a   1.000
_cell.length_b   1.000
_cell.length_c   1.000
_cell.angle_alpha   90.00
_cell.angle_beta   90.00
_cell.angle_gamma   90.00
#
_symmetry.space_group_name_H-M   'P 1'
#
loop_
_entity.id
_entity.type
_entity.pdbx_description
1 polymer ?
#
loop_
_entity_poly.entity_id
_entity_poly.type
_entity_poly.pdbx_seq_one_letter_code
_entity_poly.pdbx_strand_id
1 'polypeptide(L)'
;MRIKWFSLVRVTGLLLVLLYHFFQKAFPGGFIGVDIFFTFSGFLITALLIDEFARKQGIDYLAFLKRRFYRIVPPLVFMVLVVMPFTFMVQRDYVAGIGTQIAAVFGFVTNFFEMATGGSYESNFIPHLFLHTWSLALEVHYYVLWALLAWFLAKRAKTVGKYRGMLFLASSGLFLFTFLSMFIRAFLTANFSTIYFSSFTHIFPFFAGSCLATVTGIANVSPNFTKLVQSWSMKKTLSVLGGSFAFLFVLSLFLPFDSLWTYLFGFLAATIAACAMILSARILHEKTPDKKEPAILNFLADTSYGVYLFHWPFFIIFSQHLGNMMAALVTTIVSLILTALSFYILEPTIAGKEPRVFGMKMDLSFLTKPIFYLMIPLALLMIGISAFAPTVGAFDESLVVSGLNQADSKMQVTRTQVDNATATDYNVSNGVTMIGDSVNLRAQDYLTKAIPGIQIDAVVSRQLENGMKVFETDISNKVLLKNVVIALGTNTVSNYKELLDQYVEKLPKGRRLILVTPYDGRYANDQSSESVQTRLYELELAKKYDFITIADWYQVAIENPNIWVGTDSVHFNMETNGGELYAQTVKEALDKAEKGPVKK
;
A
#
# COMPACT_ATOMS: atom_id res chain seq x y z
N MET A 1 -16.94 -29.70 5.42
CA MET A 1 -16.99 -30.01 3.98
C MET A 1 -16.06 -29.05 3.25
N ARG A 2 -15.12 -29.54 2.41
CA ARG A 2 -14.28 -28.68 1.55
C ARG A 2 -15.11 -28.32 0.33
N ILE A 3 -15.32 -27.02 0.10
CA ILE A 3 -16.03 -26.56 -1.09
C ILE A 3 -15.03 -26.44 -2.22
N LYS A 4 -15.29 -27.19 -3.29
CA LYS A 4 -14.44 -27.23 -4.47
C LYS A 4 -14.53 -25.90 -5.22
N TRP A 5 -13.48 -25.58 -5.94
CA TRP A 5 -13.28 -24.40 -6.80
C TRP A 5 -13.11 -23.07 -6.07
N PHE A 6 -13.31 -23.03 -4.75
CA PHE A 6 -12.88 -21.90 -3.92
C PHE A 6 -11.36 -21.73 -3.90
N SER A 7 -10.61 -22.77 -4.27
CA SER A 7 -9.18 -22.69 -4.52
C SER A 7 -8.82 -21.64 -5.57
N LEU A 8 -9.61 -21.53 -6.65
CA LEU A 8 -9.41 -20.52 -7.70
C LEU A 8 -9.52 -19.10 -7.16
N VAL A 9 -10.53 -18.84 -6.33
CA VAL A 9 -10.73 -17.50 -5.72
C VAL A 9 -9.51 -17.10 -4.88
N ARG A 10 -9.01 -18.03 -4.06
CA ARG A 10 -7.82 -17.78 -3.21
C ARG A 10 -6.55 -17.58 -4.02
N VAL A 11 -6.34 -18.41 -5.04
CA VAL A 11 -5.17 -18.30 -5.92
C VAL A 11 -5.20 -17.00 -6.71
N THR A 12 -6.36 -16.56 -7.19
CA THR A 12 -6.50 -15.24 -7.84
C THR A 12 -6.17 -14.11 -6.87
N GLY A 13 -6.73 -14.13 -5.66
CA GLY A 13 -6.40 -13.13 -4.63
C GLY A 13 -4.90 -13.04 -4.36
N LEU A 14 -4.25 -14.19 -4.16
CA LEU A 14 -2.80 -14.24 -3.93
C LEU A 14 -2.02 -13.76 -5.15
N LEU A 15 -2.38 -14.22 -6.34
CA LEU A 15 -1.70 -13.85 -7.57
C LEU A 15 -1.68 -12.34 -7.75
N LEU A 16 -2.81 -11.66 -7.60
CA LEU A 16 -2.88 -10.20 -7.77
C LEU A 16 -2.05 -9.46 -6.73
N VAL A 17 -2.07 -9.92 -5.47
CA VAL A 17 -1.22 -9.37 -4.41
C VAL A 17 0.26 -9.53 -4.76
N LEU A 18 0.69 -10.71 -5.20
CA LEU A 18 2.10 -10.94 -5.56
C LEU A 18 2.50 -10.11 -6.78
N LEU A 19 1.64 -10.02 -7.80
CA LEU A 19 1.90 -9.19 -8.99
C LEU A 19 2.05 -7.71 -8.63
N TYR A 20 1.23 -7.19 -7.71
CA TYR A 20 1.36 -5.83 -7.22
C TYR A 20 2.71 -5.59 -6.54
N HIS A 21 3.04 -6.40 -5.52
CA HIS A 21 4.25 -6.14 -4.74
C HIS A 21 5.54 -6.43 -5.53
N PHE A 22 5.53 -7.44 -6.41
CA PHE A 22 6.72 -7.79 -7.21
C PHE A 22 6.86 -6.92 -8.46
N PHE A 23 5.77 -6.44 -9.04
CA PHE A 23 5.76 -5.76 -10.33
C PHE A 23 4.77 -4.59 -10.36
N GLN A 24 4.81 -3.73 -9.35
CA GLN A 24 3.88 -2.60 -9.16
C GLN A 24 3.70 -1.75 -10.42
N LYS A 25 4.77 -1.53 -11.20
CA LYS A 25 4.70 -0.79 -12.48
C LYS A 25 3.80 -1.45 -13.53
N ALA A 26 3.85 -2.77 -13.64
CA ALA A 26 3.07 -3.52 -14.63
C ALA A 26 1.66 -3.83 -14.13
N PHE A 27 1.49 -3.94 -12.81
CA PHE A 27 0.23 -4.29 -12.16
C PHE A 27 -0.14 -3.29 -11.06
N PRO A 28 -0.35 -2.00 -11.42
CA PRO A 28 -0.58 -0.93 -10.43
C PRO A 28 -1.86 -1.16 -9.61
N GLY A 29 -2.81 -1.93 -10.13
CA GLY A 29 -4.06 -2.28 -9.46
C GLY A 29 -4.07 -3.63 -8.76
N GLY A 30 -2.97 -4.37 -8.72
CA GLY A 30 -2.96 -5.71 -8.12
C GLY A 30 -3.26 -5.73 -6.62
N PHE A 31 -3.16 -4.58 -5.92
CA PHE A 31 -3.51 -4.43 -4.51
C PHE A 31 -4.96 -4.85 -4.22
N ILE A 32 -5.87 -4.82 -5.21
CA ILE A 32 -7.26 -5.29 -5.06
C ILE A 32 -7.36 -6.81 -4.78
N GLY A 33 -6.25 -7.53 -4.88
CA GLY A 33 -6.20 -8.93 -4.47
C GLY A 33 -6.58 -9.13 -2.99
N VAL A 34 -6.34 -8.14 -2.13
CA VAL A 34 -6.77 -8.18 -0.72
C VAL A 34 -8.30 -8.10 -0.60
N ASP A 35 -8.99 -7.36 -1.46
CA ASP A 35 -10.46 -7.28 -1.49
C ASP A 35 -11.11 -8.60 -1.86
N ILE A 36 -10.45 -9.41 -2.69
CA ILE A 36 -10.89 -10.78 -3.02
C ILE A 36 -10.85 -11.63 -1.74
N PHE A 37 -9.78 -11.52 -0.95
CA PHE A 37 -9.68 -12.20 0.34
C PHE A 37 -10.72 -11.70 1.34
N PHE A 38 -10.91 -10.39 1.47
CA PHE A 38 -11.92 -9.80 2.36
C PHE A 38 -13.33 -10.28 2.01
N THR A 39 -13.69 -10.22 0.72
CA THR A 39 -14.99 -10.71 0.22
C THR A 39 -15.14 -12.21 0.50
N PHE A 40 -14.11 -13.01 0.22
CA PHE A 40 -14.15 -14.44 0.44
C PHE A 40 -14.23 -14.82 1.93
N SER A 41 -13.53 -14.11 2.80
CA SER A 41 -13.56 -14.32 4.25
C SER A 41 -14.91 -13.92 4.83
N GLY A 42 -15.48 -12.80 4.39
CA GLY A 42 -16.84 -12.39 4.77
C GLY A 42 -17.90 -13.43 4.39
N PHE A 43 -17.77 -14.01 3.20
CA PHE A 43 -18.60 -15.12 2.75
C PHE A 43 -18.43 -16.36 3.65
N LEU A 44 -17.19 -16.81 3.87
CA LEU A 44 -16.91 -18.07 4.54
C LEU A 44 -17.34 -18.03 6.01
N ILE A 45 -17.00 -16.95 6.72
CA ILE A 45 -17.34 -16.80 8.14
C ILE A 45 -18.86 -16.74 8.32
N THR A 46 -19.55 -15.93 7.52
CA THR A 46 -21.01 -15.80 7.59
C THR A 46 -21.70 -17.13 7.29
N ALA A 47 -21.27 -17.85 6.26
CA ALA A 47 -21.84 -19.16 5.93
C ALA A 47 -21.62 -20.20 7.05
N LEU A 48 -20.44 -20.22 7.67
CA LEU A 48 -20.16 -21.13 8.80
C LEU A 48 -21.01 -20.81 10.03
N LEU A 49 -21.26 -19.53 10.32
CA LEU A 49 -22.13 -19.11 11.41
C LEU A 49 -23.61 -19.48 11.13
N ILE A 50 -24.07 -19.36 9.89
CA ILE A 50 -25.39 -19.84 9.46
C ILE A 50 -25.49 -21.37 9.63
N ASP A 51 -24.47 -22.12 9.21
CA ASP A 51 -24.44 -23.57 9.35
C ASP A 51 -24.38 -24.04 10.81
N GLU A 52 -23.73 -23.27 11.69
CA GLU A 52 -23.73 -23.51 13.14
C GLU A 52 -25.12 -23.25 13.74
N PHE A 53 -25.72 -22.10 13.42
CA PHE A 53 -27.06 -21.75 13.87
C PHE A 53 -28.11 -22.76 13.38
N ALA A 54 -28.04 -23.20 12.13
CA ALA A 54 -28.96 -24.19 11.59
C ALA A 54 -28.91 -25.53 12.33
N ARG A 55 -27.73 -25.93 12.82
CA ARG A 55 -27.54 -27.19 13.56
C ARG A 55 -27.86 -27.09 15.04
N LYS A 56 -27.53 -25.96 15.68
CA LYS A 56 -27.57 -25.81 17.15
C LYS A 56 -28.60 -24.81 17.67
N GLN A 57 -29.27 -24.07 16.78
CA GLN A 57 -30.13 -22.92 17.13
C GLN A 57 -29.43 -21.87 18.01
N GLY A 58 -28.10 -21.76 17.87
CA GLY A 58 -27.26 -20.87 18.65
C GLY A 58 -25.86 -20.81 18.07
N ILE A 59 -25.04 -19.89 18.58
CA ILE A 59 -23.66 -19.68 18.14
C ILE A 59 -22.74 -19.74 19.34
N ASP A 60 -21.71 -20.56 19.27
CA ASP A 60 -20.63 -20.59 20.25
C ASP A 60 -19.52 -19.61 19.82
N TYR A 61 -19.62 -18.38 20.32
CA TYR A 61 -18.70 -17.29 20.01
C TYR A 61 -17.25 -17.62 20.44
N LEU A 62 -17.06 -18.18 21.64
CA LEU A 62 -15.73 -18.50 22.14
C LEU A 62 -15.09 -19.65 21.37
N ALA A 63 -15.86 -20.69 21.04
CA ALA A 63 -15.34 -21.76 20.21
C ALA A 63 -15.04 -21.28 18.78
N PHE A 64 -15.81 -20.34 18.24
CA PHE A 64 -15.50 -19.70 16.97
C PHE A 64 -14.15 -18.97 17.03
N LEU A 65 -13.94 -18.10 18.02
CA LEU A 65 -12.69 -17.37 18.19
C LEU A 65 -11.50 -18.30 18.37
N LYS A 66 -11.62 -19.35 19.20
CA LYS A 66 -10.57 -20.37 19.36
C LYS A 66 -10.18 -21.00 18.02
N ARG A 67 -11.15 -21.39 17.19
CA ARG A 67 -10.89 -21.97 15.86
C ARG A 67 -10.19 -21.00 14.90
N ARG A 68 -10.43 -19.68 15.04
CA ARG A 68 -9.75 -18.65 14.24
C ARG A 68 -8.35 -18.38 14.76
N PHE A 69 -8.19 -18.29 16.09
CA PHE A 69 -6.90 -18.10 16.75
C PHE A 69 -5.88 -19.17 16.34
N TYR A 70 -6.23 -20.46 16.48
CA TYR A 70 -5.34 -21.57 16.08
C TYR A 70 -5.09 -21.68 14.57
N ARG A 71 -5.85 -20.94 13.75
CA ARG A 71 -5.65 -20.89 12.30
C ARG A 71 -4.76 -19.72 11.87
N ILE A 72 -4.82 -18.59 12.58
CA ILE A 72 -4.14 -17.34 12.22
C ILE A 72 -2.81 -17.21 12.95
N VAL A 73 -2.82 -17.40 14.28
CA VAL A 73 -1.69 -17.01 15.12
C VAL A 73 -0.46 -17.89 14.93
N PRO A 74 -0.55 -19.23 14.85
CA PRO A 74 0.67 -20.04 14.71
C PRO A 74 1.48 -19.73 13.45
N PRO A 75 0.89 -19.63 12.23
CA PRO A 75 1.65 -19.22 11.05
C PRO A 75 2.18 -17.79 11.13
N LEU A 76 1.46 -16.87 11.78
CA LEU A 76 1.89 -15.49 11.99
C LEU A 76 3.14 -15.41 12.87
N VAL A 77 3.12 -16.09 14.03
CA VAL A 77 4.28 -16.19 14.93
C VAL A 77 5.45 -16.84 14.22
N PHE A 78 5.20 -17.94 13.48
CA PHE A 78 6.23 -18.61 12.71
C PHE A 78 6.86 -17.67 11.67
N MET A 79 6.05 -16.88 10.96
CA MET A 79 6.56 -15.90 10.01
C MET A 79 7.46 -14.85 10.67
N VAL A 80 6.99 -14.21 11.75
CA VAL A 80 7.79 -13.19 12.45
C VAL A 80 9.13 -13.77 12.88
N LEU A 81 9.12 -14.92 13.56
CA LEU A 81 10.35 -15.55 14.05
C LEU A 81 11.35 -15.92 12.95
N VAL A 82 10.86 -16.38 11.80
CA VAL A 82 11.72 -16.78 10.67
C VAL A 82 12.25 -15.57 9.90
N VAL A 83 11.49 -14.47 9.83
CA VAL A 83 11.94 -13.24 9.16
C VAL A 83 13.05 -12.53 9.96
N MET A 84 13.02 -12.58 11.29
CA MET A 84 13.96 -11.83 12.13
C MET A 84 15.45 -12.08 11.83
N PRO A 85 15.96 -13.33 11.68
CA PRO A 85 17.35 -13.54 11.27
C PRO A 85 17.73 -12.86 9.93
N PHE A 86 16.78 -12.73 9.01
CA PHE A 86 17.04 -12.13 7.69
C PHE A 86 17.14 -10.60 7.76
N THR A 87 16.74 -9.96 8.86
CA THR A 87 16.88 -8.51 9.01
C THR A 87 18.34 -8.07 9.10
N PHE A 88 19.29 -8.97 9.40
CA PHE A 88 20.72 -8.66 9.33
C PHE A 88 21.22 -8.42 7.90
N MET A 89 20.42 -8.77 6.89
CA MET A 89 20.76 -8.49 5.50
C MET A 89 20.40 -7.06 5.11
N VAL A 90 19.47 -6.39 5.80
CA VAL A 90 19.01 -5.04 5.40
C VAL A 90 19.67 -3.94 6.22
N GLN A 91 19.62 -2.71 5.71
CA GLN A 91 20.09 -1.53 6.41
C GLN A 91 19.30 -1.29 7.70
N ARG A 92 19.91 -0.63 8.68
CA ARG A 92 19.33 -0.41 10.02
C ARG A 92 17.99 0.31 9.98
N ASP A 93 17.79 1.21 9.02
CA ASP A 93 16.55 1.98 8.89
C ASP A 93 15.34 1.10 8.57
N TYR A 94 15.51 -0.01 7.83
CA TYR A 94 14.41 -0.97 7.60
C TYR A 94 13.94 -1.63 8.90
N VAL A 95 14.84 -1.77 9.87
CA VAL A 95 14.57 -2.40 11.17
C VAL A 95 14.19 -1.35 12.21
N ALA A 96 14.09 -0.07 11.85
CA ALA A 96 13.66 0.96 12.77
C ALA A 96 12.24 0.69 13.29
N GLY A 97 12.07 0.83 14.60
CA GLY A 97 10.78 0.59 15.27
C GLY A 97 10.27 -0.86 15.17
N ILE A 98 11.12 -1.84 14.81
CA ILE A 98 10.67 -3.23 14.56
C ILE A 98 9.94 -3.84 15.76
N GLY A 99 10.32 -3.48 17.00
CA GLY A 99 9.63 -3.93 18.20
C GLY A 99 8.17 -3.46 18.24
N THR A 100 7.91 -2.20 17.87
CA THR A 100 6.55 -1.64 17.77
C THR A 100 5.79 -2.25 16.60
N GLN A 101 6.45 -2.49 15.45
CA GLN A 101 5.83 -3.21 14.33
C GLN A 101 5.38 -4.62 14.77
N ILE A 102 6.23 -5.38 15.44
CA ILE A 102 5.91 -6.72 15.95
C ILE A 102 4.77 -6.67 16.99
N ALA A 103 4.79 -5.68 17.89
CA ALA A 103 3.69 -5.47 18.84
C ALA A 103 2.38 -5.19 18.12
N ALA A 104 2.40 -4.39 17.04
CA ALA A 104 1.22 -4.11 16.22
C ALA A 104 0.72 -5.35 15.45
N VAL A 105 1.64 -6.19 14.95
CA VAL A 105 1.33 -7.48 14.30
C VAL A 105 0.59 -8.40 15.28
N PHE A 106 1.13 -8.61 16.48
CA PHE A 106 0.51 -9.49 17.47
C PHE A 106 -0.74 -8.89 18.12
N GLY A 107 -0.81 -7.57 18.21
CA GLY A 107 -2.00 -6.84 18.64
C GLY A 107 -3.12 -6.79 17.60
N PHE A 108 -2.85 -7.20 16.35
CA PHE A 108 -3.74 -7.00 15.20
C PHE A 108 -4.15 -5.53 15.01
N VAL A 109 -3.19 -4.61 15.15
CA VAL A 109 -3.40 -3.16 15.04
C VAL A 109 -2.43 -2.49 14.07
N THR A 110 -1.76 -3.25 13.20
CA THR A 110 -0.83 -2.71 12.18
C THR A 110 -1.49 -1.60 11.35
N ASN A 111 -2.77 -1.75 11.00
CA ASN A 111 -3.48 -0.71 10.24
C ASN A 111 -3.57 0.63 11.00
N PHE A 112 -3.75 0.62 12.33
CA PHE A 112 -3.74 1.83 13.15
C PHE A 112 -2.34 2.37 13.37
N PHE A 113 -1.36 1.48 13.53
CA PHE A 113 0.05 1.85 13.61
C PHE A 113 0.50 2.62 12.36
N GLU A 114 0.26 2.07 11.16
CA GLU A 114 0.63 2.72 9.89
C GLU A 114 -0.08 4.07 9.67
N MET A 115 -1.35 4.18 10.07
CA MET A 115 -2.06 5.47 10.00
C MET A 115 -1.50 6.50 10.98
N ALA A 116 -1.09 6.07 12.18
CA ALA A 116 -0.56 6.95 13.22
C ALA A 116 0.85 7.44 12.91
N THR A 117 1.68 6.63 12.25
CA THR A 117 3.02 7.00 11.78
C THR A 117 2.99 7.84 10.49
N GLY A 118 1.81 8.07 9.90
CA GLY A 118 1.68 8.79 8.64
C GLY A 118 2.16 7.99 7.43
N GLY A 119 2.27 6.66 7.55
CA GLY A 119 2.75 5.78 6.50
C GLY A 119 1.92 5.91 5.21
N SER A 120 2.61 5.98 4.08
CA SER A 120 1.98 5.84 2.76
C SER A 120 2.13 4.39 2.31
N TYR A 121 1.03 3.79 1.86
CA TYR A 121 1.03 2.43 1.31
C TYR A 121 2.00 2.28 0.12
N GLU A 122 2.25 3.38 -0.61
CA GLU A 122 3.15 3.41 -1.77
C GLU A 122 4.49 4.13 -1.55
N SER A 123 4.78 4.69 -0.35
CA SER A 123 6.07 5.36 -0.18
C SER A 123 7.22 4.35 -0.19
N ASN A 124 8.11 4.50 -1.16
CA ASN A 124 9.17 3.55 -1.48
C ASN A 124 10.49 3.78 -0.75
N PHE A 125 10.60 4.78 0.14
CA PHE A 125 11.89 5.09 0.77
C PHE A 125 12.38 3.92 1.62
N ILE A 126 11.65 3.60 2.69
CA ILE A 126 11.99 2.53 3.63
C ILE A 126 10.69 1.92 4.16
N PRO A 127 10.09 0.96 3.44
CA PRO A 127 8.86 0.33 3.89
C PRO A 127 9.05 -0.48 5.18
N HIS A 128 8.08 -0.40 6.09
CA HIS A 128 8.01 -1.28 7.26
C HIS A 128 7.92 -2.76 6.82
N LEU A 129 8.75 -3.63 7.42
CA LEU A 129 8.83 -5.05 7.08
C LEU A 129 7.49 -5.79 7.24
N PHE A 130 6.68 -5.38 8.22
CA PHE A 130 5.43 -6.05 8.53
C PHE A 130 4.18 -5.28 8.07
N LEU A 131 4.35 -4.26 7.21
CA LEU A 131 3.26 -3.40 6.74
C LEU A 131 2.04 -4.20 6.26
N HIS A 132 2.24 -5.17 5.37
CA HIS A 132 1.18 -6.00 4.78
C HIS A 132 0.21 -6.66 5.80
N THR A 133 0.61 -6.82 7.05
CA THR A 133 -0.25 -7.37 8.12
C THR A 133 -1.41 -6.44 8.51
N TRP A 134 -1.46 -5.21 7.99
CA TRP A 134 -2.62 -4.32 8.12
C TRP A 134 -3.92 -4.98 7.62
N SER A 135 -3.85 -5.77 6.55
CA SER A 135 -5.04 -6.43 5.99
C SER A 135 -5.53 -7.56 6.92
N LEU A 136 -4.59 -8.26 7.56
CA LEU A 136 -4.86 -9.29 8.56
C LEU A 136 -5.50 -8.69 9.82
N ALA A 137 -5.06 -7.49 10.23
CA ALA A 137 -5.69 -6.74 11.31
C ALA A 137 -7.18 -6.47 11.00
N LEU A 138 -7.49 -5.95 9.81
CA LEU A 138 -8.88 -5.75 9.36
C LEU A 138 -9.69 -7.05 9.37
N GLU A 139 -9.09 -8.16 8.92
CA GLU A 139 -9.74 -9.46 8.93
C GLU A 139 -10.08 -9.94 10.35
N VAL A 140 -9.16 -9.77 11.31
CA VAL A 140 -9.41 -10.09 12.72
C VAL A 140 -10.46 -9.17 13.34
N HIS A 141 -10.43 -7.86 13.05
CA HIS A 141 -11.48 -6.92 13.47
C HIS A 141 -12.85 -7.39 12.98
N TYR A 142 -12.96 -7.72 11.69
CA TYR A 142 -14.18 -8.26 11.13
C TYR A 142 -14.60 -9.56 11.84
N TYR A 143 -13.69 -10.52 12.07
CA TYR A 143 -14.03 -11.77 12.74
C TYR A 143 -14.61 -11.57 14.14
N VAL A 144 -13.99 -10.71 14.95
CA VAL A 144 -14.40 -10.45 16.33
C VAL A 144 -15.75 -9.74 16.36
N LEU A 145 -15.89 -8.64 15.60
CA LEU A 145 -17.09 -7.80 15.61
C LEU A 145 -18.27 -8.47 14.90
N TRP A 146 -18.03 -9.10 13.76
CA TRP A 146 -19.07 -9.77 13.00
C TRP A 146 -19.61 -11.00 13.72
N ALA A 147 -18.74 -11.85 14.29
CA ALA A 147 -19.21 -13.01 15.04
C ALA A 147 -20.00 -12.61 16.29
N LEU A 148 -19.63 -11.50 16.95
CA LEU A 148 -20.38 -10.96 18.09
C LEU A 148 -21.77 -10.45 17.66
N LEU A 149 -21.84 -9.70 16.56
CA LEU A 149 -23.12 -9.22 16.01
C LEU A 149 -23.99 -10.40 15.57
N ALA A 150 -23.43 -11.35 14.82
CA ALA A 150 -24.12 -12.56 14.38
C ALA A 150 -24.65 -13.38 15.58
N TRP A 151 -23.86 -13.53 16.64
CA TRP A 151 -24.27 -14.16 17.89
C TRP A 151 -25.46 -13.43 18.54
N PHE A 152 -25.45 -12.10 18.59
CA PHE A 152 -26.59 -11.32 19.10
C PHE A 152 -27.85 -11.50 18.25
N LEU A 153 -27.71 -11.48 16.92
CA LEU A 153 -28.82 -11.70 15.99
C LEU A 153 -29.38 -13.12 16.11
N ALA A 154 -28.54 -14.12 16.36
CA ALA A 154 -28.95 -15.50 16.58
C ALA A 154 -29.87 -15.65 17.80
N LYS A 155 -29.66 -14.87 18.88
CA LYS A 155 -30.56 -14.87 20.05
C LYS A 155 -31.97 -14.37 19.73
N ARG A 156 -32.13 -13.57 18.69
CA ARG A 156 -33.41 -12.95 18.29
C ARG A 156 -34.10 -13.72 17.14
N ALA A 157 -33.33 -14.51 16.40
CA ALA A 157 -33.85 -15.32 15.32
C ALA A 157 -34.42 -16.63 15.87
N LYS A 158 -35.66 -16.95 15.49
CA LYS A 158 -36.32 -18.23 15.84
C LYS A 158 -36.21 -19.27 14.74
N THR A 159 -35.82 -18.86 13.54
CA THR A 159 -35.72 -19.72 12.36
C THR A 159 -34.48 -19.36 11.56
N VAL A 160 -33.96 -20.32 10.79
CA VAL A 160 -32.79 -20.09 9.92
C VAL A 160 -33.09 -19.03 8.86
N GLY A 161 -34.30 -19.00 8.31
CA GLY A 161 -34.72 -17.98 7.35
C GLY A 161 -34.68 -16.56 7.94
N LYS A 162 -35.24 -16.38 9.15
CA LYS A 162 -35.19 -15.08 9.86
C LYS A 162 -33.75 -14.69 10.17
N TYR A 163 -32.91 -15.64 10.59
CA TYR A 163 -31.50 -15.39 10.87
C TYR A 163 -30.74 -14.90 9.63
N ARG A 164 -30.93 -15.57 8.48
CA ARG A 164 -30.33 -15.16 7.19
C ARG A 164 -30.80 -13.77 6.76
N GLY A 165 -32.08 -13.46 6.93
CA GLY A 165 -32.64 -12.13 6.64
C GLY A 165 -32.03 -11.04 7.51
N MET A 166 -31.90 -11.28 8.82
CA MET A 166 -31.27 -10.34 9.75
C MET A 166 -29.80 -10.10 9.42
N LEU A 167 -29.04 -11.17 9.12
CA LEU A 167 -27.66 -11.04 8.67
C LEU A 167 -27.54 -10.29 7.34
N PHE A 168 -28.45 -10.52 6.39
CA PHE A 168 -28.44 -9.83 5.09
C PHE A 168 -28.68 -8.33 5.25
N LEU A 169 -29.66 -7.94 6.08
CA LEU A 169 -29.94 -6.53 6.36
C LEU A 169 -28.78 -5.85 7.09
N ALA A 170 -28.21 -6.51 8.11
CA ALA A 170 -27.05 -6.00 8.84
C ALA A 170 -25.83 -5.84 7.91
N SER A 171 -25.54 -6.86 7.09
CA SER A 171 -24.45 -6.83 6.11
C SER A 171 -24.66 -5.72 5.08
N SER A 172 -25.87 -5.57 4.54
CA SER A 172 -26.17 -4.54 3.55
C SER A 172 -26.04 -3.13 4.12
N GLY A 173 -26.52 -2.90 5.35
CA GLY A 173 -26.38 -1.62 6.04
C GLY A 173 -24.91 -1.27 6.31
N LEU A 174 -24.12 -2.23 6.80
CA LEU A 174 -22.69 -2.02 7.05
C LEU A 174 -21.88 -1.85 5.77
N PHE A 175 -22.20 -2.61 4.72
CA PHE A 175 -21.62 -2.44 3.38
C PHE A 175 -21.84 -1.00 2.89
N LEU A 176 -23.10 -0.53 2.87
CA LEU A 176 -23.44 0.81 2.40
C LEU A 176 -22.76 1.89 3.23
N PHE A 177 -22.79 1.75 4.57
CA PHE A 177 -22.18 2.72 5.47
C PHE A 177 -20.67 2.85 5.25
N THR A 178 -19.96 1.73 5.19
CA THR A 178 -18.49 1.72 5.08
C THR A 178 -18.03 2.10 3.68
N PHE A 179 -18.70 1.62 2.61
CA PHE A 179 -18.44 2.06 1.24
C PHE A 179 -18.70 3.55 1.05
N LEU A 180 -19.85 4.06 1.51
CA LEU A 180 -20.16 5.49 1.40
C LEU A 180 -19.19 6.35 2.21
N SER A 181 -18.72 5.85 3.36
CA SER A 181 -17.66 6.51 4.14
C SER A 181 -16.38 6.62 3.32
N MET A 182 -15.96 5.56 2.62
CA MET A 182 -14.79 5.59 1.73
C MET A 182 -15.02 6.58 0.57
N PHE A 183 -16.17 6.48 -0.09
CA PHE A 183 -16.55 7.31 -1.23
C PHE A 183 -16.48 8.80 -0.89
N ILE A 184 -17.09 9.21 0.23
CA ILE A 184 -17.10 10.61 0.66
C ILE A 184 -15.69 11.06 1.08
N ARG A 185 -14.98 10.25 1.88
CA ARG A 185 -13.65 10.62 2.38
C ARG A 185 -12.58 10.68 1.28
N ALA A 186 -12.77 9.99 0.15
CA ALA A 186 -11.89 10.08 -0.99
C ALA A 186 -11.78 11.51 -1.56
N PHE A 187 -12.85 12.32 -1.46
CA PHE A 187 -12.82 13.73 -1.85
C PHE A 187 -12.19 14.67 -0.81
N LEU A 188 -12.04 14.21 0.43
CA LEU A 188 -11.65 15.03 1.57
C LEU A 188 -10.24 14.72 2.09
N THR A 189 -9.67 13.58 1.68
CA THR A 189 -8.36 13.15 2.17
C THR A 189 -7.22 13.78 1.38
N ALA A 190 -6.15 14.15 2.08
CA ALA A 190 -4.87 14.51 1.47
C ALA A 190 -3.98 13.29 1.20
N ASN A 191 -4.29 12.13 1.81
CA ASN A 191 -3.54 10.89 1.66
C ASN A 191 -4.52 9.72 1.58
N PHE A 192 -4.54 9.01 0.45
CA PHE A 192 -5.45 7.89 0.27
C PHE A 192 -5.13 6.69 1.17
N SER A 193 -3.90 6.54 1.65
CA SER A 193 -3.49 5.47 2.57
C SER A 193 -4.30 5.48 3.87
N THR A 194 -4.70 6.66 4.35
CA THR A 194 -5.51 6.77 5.59
C THR A 194 -6.91 6.18 5.45
N ILE A 195 -7.49 6.25 4.25
CA ILE A 195 -8.80 5.63 3.98
C ILE A 195 -8.65 4.18 3.50
N TYR A 196 -7.49 3.80 2.98
CA TYR A 196 -7.17 2.42 2.59
C TYR A 196 -6.91 1.51 3.80
N PHE A 197 -6.15 1.97 4.80
CA PHE A 197 -5.89 1.20 6.03
C PHE A 197 -7.04 1.23 7.05
N SER A 198 -8.03 2.10 6.86
CA SER A 198 -9.05 2.33 7.88
C SER A 198 -10.07 1.18 7.94
N SER A 199 -10.28 0.67 9.15
CA SER A 199 -11.34 -0.31 9.47
C SER A 199 -12.76 0.27 9.33
N PHE A 200 -12.90 1.59 9.12
CA PHE A 200 -14.20 2.26 8.95
C PHE A 200 -14.59 2.44 7.49
N THR A 201 -13.61 2.47 6.59
CA THR A 201 -13.81 2.77 5.16
C THR A 201 -13.62 1.52 4.32
N HIS A 202 -12.50 0.80 4.49
CA HIS A 202 -12.11 -0.27 3.57
C HIS A 202 -12.64 -1.66 3.94
N ILE A 203 -13.37 -1.80 5.04
CA ILE A 203 -13.90 -3.10 5.51
C ILE A 203 -15.14 -3.59 4.71
N PHE A 204 -15.68 -2.76 3.82
CA PHE A 204 -16.92 -3.05 3.09
C PHE A 204 -16.92 -4.38 2.27
N PRO A 205 -15.81 -4.86 1.68
CA PRO A 205 -15.84 -6.10 0.88
C PRO A 205 -16.25 -7.33 1.71
N PHE A 206 -15.88 -7.38 2.99
CA PHE A 206 -16.33 -8.44 3.91
C PHE A 206 -17.86 -8.52 3.98
N PHE A 207 -18.54 -7.37 4.01
CA PHE A 207 -20.00 -7.33 4.09
C PHE A 207 -20.68 -7.72 2.78
N ALA A 208 -20.06 -7.45 1.62
CA ALA A 208 -20.55 -7.97 0.34
C ALA A 208 -20.50 -9.51 0.31
N GLY A 209 -19.39 -10.09 0.75
CA GLY A 209 -19.27 -11.54 0.94
C GLY A 209 -20.29 -12.11 1.92
N SER A 210 -20.54 -11.39 3.02
CA SER A 210 -21.55 -11.76 4.03
C SER A 210 -22.96 -11.80 3.44
N CYS A 211 -23.34 -10.80 2.63
CA CYS A 211 -24.59 -10.80 1.88
C CYS A 211 -24.68 -12.01 0.94
N LEU A 212 -23.62 -12.32 0.22
CA LEU A 212 -23.61 -13.48 -0.68
C LEU A 212 -23.79 -14.81 0.08
N ALA A 213 -23.21 -14.93 1.27
CA ALA A 213 -23.36 -16.12 2.11
C ALA A 213 -24.80 -16.34 2.60
N THR A 214 -25.54 -15.28 2.92
CA THR A 214 -26.95 -15.42 3.34
C THR A 214 -27.84 -15.86 2.18
N VAL A 215 -27.49 -15.53 0.94
CA VAL A 215 -28.22 -15.99 -0.26
C VAL A 215 -27.86 -17.42 -0.64
N THR A 216 -26.58 -17.80 -0.54
CA THR A 216 -26.09 -19.10 -1.04
C THR A 216 -26.08 -20.17 0.06
N GLY A 217 -25.25 -19.99 1.09
CA GLY A 217 -24.95 -20.97 2.14
C GLY A 217 -23.84 -21.96 1.77
N ILE A 218 -23.44 -22.80 2.73
CA ILE A 218 -22.44 -23.85 2.51
C ILE A 218 -23.01 -25.25 2.75
N ALA A 219 -23.37 -25.60 3.98
CA ALA A 219 -24.04 -26.86 4.27
C ALA A 219 -25.56 -26.66 4.31
N ASN A 220 -26.03 -25.56 4.91
CA ASN A 220 -27.40 -25.12 4.84
C ASN A 220 -27.59 -24.22 3.61
N VAL A 221 -28.08 -24.81 2.53
CA VAL A 221 -28.30 -24.12 1.25
C VAL A 221 -29.68 -23.48 1.22
N SER A 222 -29.79 -22.25 0.67
CA SER A 222 -31.09 -21.59 0.55
C SER A 222 -31.91 -22.15 -0.64
N PRO A 223 -33.25 -22.15 -0.57
CA PRO A 223 -34.09 -22.57 -1.68
C PRO A 223 -33.85 -21.77 -2.97
N ASN A 224 -33.57 -20.46 -2.84
CA ASN A 224 -33.28 -19.59 -3.97
C ASN A 224 -31.96 -19.95 -4.66
N PHE A 225 -30.97 -20.37 -3.88
CA PHE A 225 -29.71 -20.84 -4.45
C PHE A 225 -29.88 -22.15 -5.21
N THR A 226 -30.67 -23.10 -4.72
CA THR A 226 -30.96 -24.35 -5.45
C THR A 226 -31.60 -24.05 -6.81
N LYS A 227 -32.57 -23.13 -6.86
CA LYS A 227 -33.16 -22.66 -8.14
C LYS A 227 -32.12 -21.98 -9.05
N LEU A 228 -31.20 -21.21 -8.47
CA LEU A 228 -30.12 -20.56 -9.21
C LEU A 228 -29.17 -21.59 -9.84
N VAL A 229 -28.76 -22.62 -9.09
CA VAL A 229 -27.93 -23.72 -9.58
C VAL A 229 -28.60 -24.45 -10.74
N GLN A 230 -29.91 -24.67 -10.66
CA GLN A 230 -30.68 -25.32 -11.74
C GLN A 230 -30.77 -24.44 -12.99
N SER A 231 -30.95 -23.12 -12.83
CA SER A 231 -31.09 -22.19 -13.97
C SER A 231 -29.79 -21.88 -14.70
N TRP A 232 -28.62 -22.01 -14.06
CA TRP A 232 -27.34 -21.75 -14.70
C TRP A 232 -26.86 -22.96 -15.51
N SER A 233 -26.49 -22.75 -16.77
CA SER A 233 -25.78 -23.78 -17.54
C SER A 233 -24.33 -23.91 -17.09
N MET A 234 -23.68 -25.05 -17.38
CA MET A 234 -22.25 -25.23 -17.12
C MET A 234 -21.41 -24.18 -17.86
N LYS A 235 -21.77 -23.88 -19.12
CA LYS A 235 -21.13 -22.83 -19.93
C LYS A 235 -21.23 -21.46 -19.25
N LYS A 236 -22.44 -21.05 -18.83
CA LYS A 236 -22.64 -19.78 -18.11
C LYS A 236 -21.81 -19.71 -16.83
N THR A 237 -21.77 -20.81 -16.07
CA THR A 237 -20.99 -20.89 -14.82
C THR A 237 -19.49 -20.66 -15.07
N LEU A 238 -18.93 -21.33 -16.07
CA LEU A 238 -17.52 -21.16 -16.46
C LEU A 238 -17.24 -19.78 -17.06
N SER A 239 -18.15 -19.24 -17.87
CA SER A 239 -18.02 -17.91 -18.46
C SER A 239 -18.02 -16.80 -17.40
N VAL A 240 -18.89 -16.86 -16.40
CA VAL A 240 -18.89 -15.88 -15.31
C VAL A 240 -17.65 -16.04 -14.43
N LEU A 241 -17.22 -17.27 -14.15
CA LEU A 241 -16.00 -17.54 -13.40
C LEU A 241 -14.75 -16.96 -14.11
N GLY A 242 -14.56 -17.32 -15.39
CA GLY A 242 -13.45 -16.85 -16.21
C GLY A 242 -13.53 -15.34 -16.50
N GLY A 243 -14.74 -14.82 -16.73
CA GLY A 243 -14.96 -13.39 -16.93
C GLY A 243 -14.68 -12.56 -15.68
N SER A 244 -15.02 -13.07 -14.49
CA SER A 244 -14.69 -12.40 -13.22
C SER A 244 -13.17 -12.37 -13.01
N PHE A 245 -12.47 -13.48 -13.29
CA PHE A 245 -11.00 -13.52 -13.25
C PHE A 245 -10.38 -12.54 -14.25
N ALA A 246 -10.82 -12.57 -15.50
CA ALA A 246 -10.30 -11.68 -16.54
C ALA A 246 -10.54 -10.21 -16.19
N PHE A 247 -11.72 -9.87 -15.67
CA PHE A 247 -12.04 -8.51 -15.24
C PHE A 247 -11.16 -8.05 -14.07
N LEU A 248 -10.98 -8.88 -13.04
CA LEU A 248 -10.08 -8.60 -11.93
C LEU A 248 -8.63 -8.43 -12.40
N PHE A 249 -8.18 -9.26 -13.35
CA PHE A 249 -6.86 -9.14 -13.95
C PHE A 249 -6.71 -7.83 -14.75
N VAL A 250 -7.72 -7.43 -15.53
CA VAL A 250 -7.73 -6.15 -16.24
C VAL A 250 -7.68 -4.98 -15.26
N LEU A 251 -8.48 -5.00 -14.19
CA LEU A 251 -8.38 -3.97 -13.15
C LEU A 251 -6.96 -3.89 -12.56
N SER A 252 -6.30 -5.04 -12.38
CA SER A 252 -4.93 -5.05 -11.86
C SER A 252 -3.91 -4.34 -12.75
N LEU A 253 -4.17 -4.20 -14.05
CA LEU A 253 -3.28 -3.53 -15.01
C LEU A 253 -3.48 -2.01 -15.06
N PHE A 254 -4.68 -1.51 -14.70
CA PHE A 254 -5.09 -0.14 -15.03
C PHE A 254 -5.58 0.69 -13.86
N LEU A 255 -5.62 0.14 -12.65
CA LEU A 255 -6.19 0.82 -11.48
C LEU A 255 -5.09 1.36 -10.55
N PRO A 256 -4.56 2.58 -10.77
CA PRO A 256 -3.51 3.13 -9.93
C PRO A 256 -4.03 3.49 -8.53
N PHE A 257 -3.19 3.31 -7.51
CA PHE A 257 -3.59 3.47 -6.11
C PHE A 257 -3.89 4.91 -5.72
N ASP A 258 -3.24 5.88 -6.34
CA ASP A 258 -3.38 7.32 -6.09
C ASP A 258 -4.53 7.98 -6.89
N SER A 259 -5.24 7.21 -7.70
CA SER A 259 -6.39 7.73 -8.44
C SER A 259 -7.66 7.77 -7.60
N LEU A 260 -8.35 8.91 -7.65
CA LEU A 260 -9.68 9.07 -7.07
C LEU A 260 -10.67 7.98 -7.54
N TRP A 261 -10.60 7.59 -8.82
CA TRP A 261 -11.49 6.57 -9.40
C TRP A 261 -11.39 5.21 -8.71
N THR A 262 -10.21 4.88 -8.17
CA THR A 262 -9.96 3.65 -7.41
C THR A 262 -10.88 3.55 -6.19
N TYR A 263 -11.02 4.65 -5.44
CA TYR A 263 -11.81 4.70 -4.22
C TYR A 263 -13.31 4.89 -4.47
N LEU A 264 -13.67 5.54 -5.58
CA LEU A 264 -15.09 5.74 -5.94
C LEU A 264 -15.72 4.49 -6.55
N PHE A 265 -15.00 3.80 -7.45
CA PHE A 265 -15.57 2.71 -8.24
C PHE A 265 -14.67 1.47 -8.36
N GLY A 266 -13.34 1.65 -8.31
CA GLY A 266 -12.37 0.56 -8.46
C GLY A 266 -12.58 -0.59 -7.46
N PHE A 267 -12.52 -0.30 -6.16
CA PHE A 267 -12.73 -1.32 -5.12
C PHE A 267 -14.14 -1.93 -5.15
N LEU A 268 -15.16 -1.13 -5.49
CA LEU A 268 -16.53 -1.63 -5.65
C LEU A 268 -16.62 -2.64 -6.80
N ALA A 269 -16.03 -2.31 -7.95
CA ALA A 269 -15.98 -3.19 -9.12
C ALA A 269 -15.22 -4.49 -8.81
N ALA A 270 -14.08 -4.39 -8.13
CA ALA A 270 -13.31 -5.56 -7.67
C ALA A 270 -14.13 -6.44 -6.72
N THR A 271 -14.84 -5.84 -5.76
CA THR A 271 -15.71 -6.55 -4.80
C THR A 271 -16.87 -7.27 -5.49
N ILE A 272 -17.52 -6.62 -6.48
CA ILE A 272 -18.60 -7.24 -7.26
C ILE A 272 -18.07 -8.42 -8.08
N ALA A 273 -16.91 -8.27 -8.72
CA ALA A 273 -16.28 -9.34 -9.48
C ALA A 273 -15.85 -10.51 -8.57
N ALA A 274 -15.33 -10.22 -7.37
CA ALA A 274 -15.03 -11.24 -6.37
C ALA A 274 -16.30 -12.00 -5.95
N CYS A 275 -17.41 -11.30 -5.68
CA CYS A 275 -18.71 -11.92 -5.40
C CYS A 275 -19.19 -12.83 -6.55
N ALA A 276 -19.07 -12.37 -7.80
CA ALA A 276 -19.44 -13.15 -8.98
C ALA A 276 -18.55 -14.42 -9.12
N MET A 277 -17.25 -14.28 -8.85
CA MET A 277 -16.30 -15.39 -8.86
C MET A 277 -16.62 -16.42 -7.77
N ILE A 278 -16.90 -15.98 -6.55
CA ILE A 278 -17.29 -16.85 -5.41
C ILE A 278 -18.59 -17.57 -5.70
N LEU A 279 -19.61 -16.86 -6.19
CA LEU A 279 -20.90 -17.44 -6.55
C LEU A 279 -20.73 -18.51 -7.62
N SER A 280 -19.94 -18.23 -8.66
CA SER A 280 -19.72 -19.15 -9.78
C SER A 280 -18.94 -20.38 -9.34
N ALA A 281 -17.92 -20.22 -8.49
CA ALA A 281 -17.19 -21.33 -7.87
C ALA A 281 -18.13 -22.20 -7.00
N ARG A 282 -19.05 -21.57 -6.26
CA ARG A 282 -20.04 -22.30 -5.44
C ARG A 282 -21.04 -23.06 -6.30
N ILE A 283 -21.55 -22.48 -7.39
CA ILE A 283 -22.43 -23.19 -8.33
C ILE A 283 -21.67 -24.33 -9.01
N LEU A 284 -20.41 -24.10 -9.39
CA LEU A 284 -19.55 -25.10 -10.00
C LEU A 284 -19.33 -26.30 -9.07
N HIS A 285 -19.21 -26.07 -7.76
CA HIS A 285 -19.14 -27.13 -6.75
C HIS A 285 -20.35 -28.08 -6.83
N GLU A 286 -21.57 -27.53 -6.85
CA GLU A 286 -22.81 -28.32 -6.94
C GLU A 286 -22.95 -29.05 -8.28
N LYS A 287 -22.48 -28.45 -9.38
CA LYS A 287 -22.57 -29.05 -10.72
C LYS A 287 -21.53 -30.12 -11.01
N THR A 288 -20.51 -30.25 -10.14
CA THR A 288 -19.40 -31.17 -10.38
C THR A 288 -19.13 -32.07 -9.17
N PRO A 289 -20.14 -32.76 -8.60
CA PRO A 289 -19.99 -33.50 -7.34
C PRO A 289 -18.88 -34.56 -7.40
N ASP A 290 -18.67 -35.19 -8.55
CA ASP A 290 -17.70 -36.29 -8.72
C ASP A 290 -16.32 -35.83 -9.20
N LYS A 291 -16.15 -34.57 -9.59
CA LYS A 291 -14.85 -34.05 -10.03
C LYS A 291 -13.97 -33.67 -8.85
N LYS A 292 -12.70 -34.07 -8.91
CA LYS A 292 -11.66 -33.63 -7.98
C LYS A 292 -10.96 -32.39 -8.54
N GLU A 293 -10.57 -31.48 -7.65
CA GLU A 293 -9.72 -30.34 -8.04
C GLU A 293 -8.29 -30.81 -8.31
N PRO A 294 -7.56 -30.15 -9.24
CA PRO A 294 -6.14 -30.41 -9.45
C PRO A 294 -5.34 -30.29 -8.15
N ALA A 295 -4.42 -31.23 -7.91
CA ALA A 295 -3.63 -31.26 -6.67
C ALA A 295 -2.76 -30.00 -6.51
N ILE A 296 -2.18 -29.50 -7.60
CA ILE A 296 -1.38 -28.27 -7.60
C ILE A 296 -2.21 -27.05 -7.19
N LEU A 297 -3.46 -26.96 -7.67
CA LEU A 297 -4.35 -25.87 -7.34
C LEU A 297 -4.75 -25.91 -5.86
N ASN A 298 -4.98 -27.11 -5.33
CA ASN A 298 -5.23 -27.30 -3.90
C ASN A 298 -4.01 -26.92 -3.06
N PHE A 299 -2.81 -27.31 -3.47
CA PHE A 299 -1.56 -26.95 -2.79
C PHE A 299 -1.41 -25.42 -2.70
N LEU A 300 -1.48 -24.73 -3.84
CA LEU A 300 -1.37 -23.26 -3.88
C LEU A 300 -2.45 -22.56 -3.05
N ALA A 301 -3.68 -23.06 -3.08
CA ALA A 301 -4.78 -22.51 -2.28
C ALA A 301 -4.62 -22.79 -0.77
N ASP A 302 -4.11 -23.96 -0.39
CA ASP A 302 -3.89 -24.36 0.99
C ASP A 302 -2.73 -23.56 1.62
N THR A 303 -1.67 -23.30 0.84
CA THR A 303 -0.52 -22.47 1.24
C THR A 303 -0.73 -20.97 1.05
N SER A 304 -1.84 -20.53 0.45
CA SER A 304 -2.02 -19.12 0.07
C SER A 304 -1.84 -18.12 1.22
N TYR A 305 -2.34 -18.46 2.41
CA TYR A 305 -2.23 -17.61 3.60
C TYR A 305 -0.77 -17.45 4.08
N GLY A 306 0.00 -18.53 4.18
CA GLY A 306 1.39 -18.41 4.62
C GLY A 306 2.26 -17.71 3.57
N VAL A 307 2.02 -17.94 2.28
CA VAL A 307 2.73 -17.21 1.23
C VAL A 307 2.41 -15.71 1.33
N TYR A 308 1.16 -15.35 1.61
CA TYR A 308 0.80 -13.96 1.90
C TYR A 308 1.53 -13.38 3.12
N LEU A 309 1.82 -14.15 4.17
CA LEU A 309 2.59 -13.64 5.31
C LEU A 309 4.07 -13.44 4.98
N PHE A 310 4.66 -14.35 4.21
CA PHE A 310 6.10 -14.33 3.95
C PHE A 310 6.52 -13.43 2.77
N HIS A 311 5.65 -13.22 1.79
CA HIS A 311 6.04 -12.57 0.53
C HIS A 311 6.61 -11.17 0.73
N TRP A 312 5.96 -10.32 1.53
CA TRP A 312 6.32 -8.92 1.67
C TRP A 312 7.66 -8.71 2.39
N PRO A 313 7.88 -9.23 3.63
CA PRO A 313 9.15 -9.03 4.31
C PRO A 313 10.33 -9.61 3.52
N PHE A 314 10.17 -10.80 2.93
CA PHE A 314 11.24 -11.38 2.12
C PHE A 314 11.48 -10.62 0.82
N PHE A 315 10.45 -10.10 0.17
CA PHE A 315 10.63 -9.28 -1.01
C PHE A 315 11.38 -7.99 -0.70
N ILE A 316 11.04 -7.31 0.39
CA ILE A 316 11.80 -6.15 0.88
C ILE A 316 13.26 -6.53 1.10
N ILE A 317 13.53 -7.63 1.81
CA ILE A 317 14.90 -8.03 2.17
C ILE A 317 15.71 -8.43 0.93
N PHE A 318 15.15 -9.27 0.07
CA PHE A 318 15.87 -9.80 -1.10
C PHE A 318 16.03 -8.77 -2.21
N SER A 319 15.10 -7.82 -2.37
CA SER A 319 15.22 -6.74 -3.36
C SER A 319 16.36 -5.77 -3.08
N GLN A 320 16.86 -5.69 -1.84
CA GLN A 320 18.06 -4.92 -1.49
C GLN A 320 19.35 -5.48 -2.11
N HIS A 321 19.37 -6.78 -2.46
CA HIS A 321 20.58 -7.49 -2.89
C HIS A 321 20.45 -8.08 -4.30
N LEU A 322 19.22 -8.29 -4.76
CA LEU A 322 18.91 -8.97 -6.01
C LEU A 322 18.10 -8.04 -6.91
N GLY A 323 18.28 -8.17 -8.22
CA GLY A 323 17.37 -7.55 -9.17
C GLY A 323 15.93 -8.03 -8.98
N ASN A 324 14.96 -7.15 -9.26
CA ASN A 324 13.54 -7.34 -8.96
C ASN A 324 12.97 -8.72 -9.32
N MET A 325 13.28 -9.23 -10.52
CA MET A 325 12.84 -10.55 -10.98
C MET A 325 13.41 -11.69 -10.13
N MET A 326 14.70 -11.63 -9.79
CA MET A 326 15.34 -12.64 -8.95
C MET A 326 14.84 -12.55 -7.51
N ALA A 327 14.65 -11.34 -6.97
CA ALA A 327 14.03 -11.14 -5.66
C ALA A 327 12.63 -11.75 -5.60
N ALA A 328 11.78 -11.52 -6.60
CA ALA A 328 10.45 -12.09 -6.70
C ALA A 328 10.47 -13.64 -6.76
N LEU A 329 11.38 -14.20 -7.56
CA LEU A 329 11.53 -15.65 -7.69
C LEU A 329 11.98 -16.30 -6.37
N VAL A 330 13.05 -15.79 -5.76
CA VAL A 330 13.59 -16.30 -4.49
C VAL A 330 12.54 -16.15 -3.38
N THR A 331 11.88 -15.00 -3.29
CA THR A 331 10.78 -14.75 -2.35
C THR A 331 9.69 -15.80 -2.51
N THR A 332 9.24 -16.06 -3.73
CA THR A 332 8.17 -17.02 -4.02
C THR A 332 8.56 -18.44 -3.59
N ILE A 333 9.77 -18.88 -3.95
CA ILE A 333 10.27 -20.21 -3.63
C ILE A 333 10.41 -20.39 -2.10
N VAL A 334 11.08 -19.45 -1.43
CA VAL A 334 11.31 -19.49 0.02
C VAL A 334 9.97 -19.44 0.77
N SER A 335 9.06 -18.56 0.36
CA SER A 335 7.71 -18.44 0.96
C SER A 335 6.91 -19.72 0.79
N LEU A 336 6.96 -20.37 -0.38
CA LEU A 336 6.26 -21.64 -0.63
C LEU A 336 6.84 -22.78 0.23
N ILE A 337 8.16 -22.88 0.35
CA ILE A 337 8.82 -23.91 1.16
C ILE A 337 8.45 -23.75 2.64
N LEU A 338 8.63 -22.54 3.19
CA LEU A 338 8.34 -22.26 4.60
C LEU A 338 6.85 -22.41 4.92
N THR A 339 5.99 -22.01 3.98
CA THR A 339 4.55 -22.19 4.17
C THR A 339 4.14 -23.66 4.07
N ALA A 340 4.72 -24.44 3.15
CA ALA A 340 4.45 -25.86 3.08
C ALA A 340 4.88 -26.56 4.38
N LEU A 341 6.04 -26.18 4.94
CA LEU A 341 6.49 -26.64 6.26
C LEU A 341 5.49 -26.25 7.36
N SER A 342 5.05 -24.99 7.38
CA SER A 342 4.07 -24.52 8.36
C SER A 342 2.73 -25.26 8.25
N PHE A 343 2.12 -25.25 7.06
CA PHE A 343 0.76 -25.73 6.85
C PHE A 343 0.63 -27.25 6.94
N TYR A 344 1.57 -28.00 6.37
CA TYR A 344 1.46 -29.46 6.33
C TYR A 344 2.06 -30.16 7.55
N ILE A 345 2.98 -29.50 8.28
CA ILE A 345 3.71 -30.12 9.40
C ILE A 345 3.43 -29.40 10.71
N LEU A 346 3.74 -28.10 10.80
CA LEU A 346 3.69 -27.37 12.07
C LEU A 346 2.24 -27.21 12.58
N GLU A 347 1.33 -26.72 11.73
CA GLU A 347 -0.07 -26.47 12.10
C GLU A 347 -0.81 -27.75 12.56
N PRO A 348 -0.78 -28.90 11.85
CA PRO A 348 -1.41 -30.13 12.32
C PRO A 348 -0.81 -30.61 13.64
N THR A 349 0.51 -30.54 13.78
CA THR A 349 1.20 -31.01 14.99
C THR A 349 0.81 -30.19 16.22
N ILE A 350 0.79 -28.86 16.10
CA ILE A 350 0.33 -27.95 17.18
C ILE A 350 -1.13 -28.25 17.53
N ALA A 351 -1.95 -28.60 16.53
CA ALA A 351 -3.33 -29.00 16.74
C ALA A 351 -3.51 -30.46 17.25
N GLY A 352 -2.43 -31.18 17.55
CA GLY A 352 -2.46 -32.56 18.02
C GLY A 352 -2.91 -33.57 16.95
N LYS A 353 -2.72 -33.26 15.66
CA LYS A 353 -3.14 -34.07 14.51
C LYS A 353 -1.91 -34.58 13.74
N GLU A 354 -2.05 -35.76 13.16
CA GLU A 354 -1.02 -36.31 12.26
C GLU A 354 -0.87 -35.46 10.98
N PRO A 355 0.36 -35.07 10.59
CA PRO A 355 0.67 -34.44 9.31
C PRO A 355 0.19 -35.29 8.12
N ARG A 356 -0.42 -34.63 7.13
CA ARG A 356 -0.82 -35.27 5.86
C ARG A 356 -0.40 -34.43 4.67
N VAL A 357 0.49 -34.94 3.85
CA VAL A 357 0.97 -34.28 2.62
C VAL A 357 0.35 -35.01 1.43
N PHE A 358 -0.36 -34.28 0.56
CA PHE A 358 -1.10 -34.86 -0.58
C PHE A 358 -2.01 -36.05 -0.23
N GLY A 359 -2.56 -36.07 0.99
CA GLY A 359 -3.44 -37.15 1.47
C GLY A 359 -2.71 -38.40 1.98
N MET A 360 -1.39 -38.46 1.88
CA MET A 360 -0.57 -39.51 2.49
C MET A 360 -0.21 -39.12 3.92
N LYS A 361 -0.37 -40.07 4.85
CA LYS A 361 0.13 -39.90 6.22
C LYS A 361 1.65 -39.91 6.17
N MET A 362 2.29 -38.91 6.77
CA MET A 362 3.73 -38.89 6.95
C MET A 362 4.01 -38.71 8.44
N ASP A 363 4.71 -39.66 9.05
CA ASP A 363 5.22 -39.48 10.40
C ASP A 363 6.47 -38.58 10.34
N LEU A 364 6.24 -37.27 10.44
CA LEU A 364 7.28 -36.25 10.47
C LEU A 364 7.55 -35.78 11.91
N SER A 365 7.21 -36.60 12.92
CA SER A 365 7.45 -36.30 14.33
C SER A 365 8.92 -36.06 14.67
N PHE A 366 9.84 -36.60 13.85
CA PHE A 366 11.27 -36.32 13.95
C PHE A 366 11.65 -34.88 13.58
N LEU A 367 10.87 -34.20 12.72
CA LEU A 367 11.08 -32.79 12.34
C LEU A 367 10.41 -31.82 13.31
N THR A 368 9.30 -32.22 13.92
CA THR A 368 8.47 -31.32 14.71
C THR A 368 9.13 -30.87 16.01
N LYS A 369 9.80 -31.78 16.72
CA LYS A 369 10.55 -31.44 17.94
C LYS A 369 11.69 -30.45 17.65
N PRO A 370 12.61 -30.70 16.69
CA PRO A 370 13.64 -29.74 16.31
C PRO A 370 13.08 -28.38 15.90
N ILE A 371 12.03 -28.32 15.07
CA ILE A 371 11.42 -27.06 14.64
C ILE A 371 10.86 -26.30 15.84
N PHE A 372 10.17 -26.98 16.75
CA PHE A 372 9.62 -26.36 17.95
C PHE A 372 10.73 -25.81 18.86
N TYR A 373 11.81 -26.57 19.08
CA TYR A 373 12.95 -26.09 19.84
C TYR A 373 13.69 -24.94 19.15
N LEU A 374 13.73 -24.90 17.81
CA LEU A 374 14.31 -23.80 17.05
C LEU A 374 13.53 -22.48 17.22
N MET A 375 12.24 -22.53 17.56
CA MET A 375 11.46 -21.31 17.83
C MET A 375 11.95 -20.57 19.08
N ILE A 376 12.58 -21.27 20.05
CA ILE A 376 13.11 -20.65 21.29
C ILE A 376 14.28 -19.69 20.99
N PRO A 377 15.40 -20.12 20.36
CA PRO A 377 16.49 -19.21 20.03
C PRO A 377 16.05 -18.14 19.03
N LEU A 378 15.12 -18.43 18.10
CA LEU A 378 14.56 -17.40 17.22
C LEU A 378 13.77 -16.34 17.99
N ALA A 379 13.02 -16.73 19.02
CA ALA A 379 12.29 -15.78 19.87
C ALA A 379 13.23 -14.92 20.70
N LEU A 380 14.31 -15.51 21.24
CA LEU A 380 15.36 -14.75 21.94
C LEU A 380 16.06 -13.78 20.99
N LEU A 381 16.35 -14.20 19.76
CA LEU A 381 16.93 -13.35 18.73
C LEU A 381 15.98 -12.20 18.34
N MET A 382 14.69 -12.49 18.16
CA MET A 382 13.67 -11.47 17.91
C MET A 382 13.68 -10.42 19.03
N ILE A 383 13.65 -10.83 20.30
CA ILE A 383 13.69 -9.93 21.45
C ILE A 383 14.96 -9.08 21.44
N GLY A 384 16.12 -9.70 21.16
CA GLY A 384 17.39 -8.99 21.04
C GLY A 384 17.37 -7.94 19.93
N ILE A 385 16.96 -8.31 18.71
CA ILE A 385 16.85 -7.37 17.59
C ILE A 385 15.87 -6.24 17.93
N SER A 386 14.71 -6.55 18.53
CA SER A 386 13.74 -5.52 18.93
C SER A 386 14.29 -4.56 19.99
N ALA A 387 15.13 -5.03 20.92
CA ALA A 387 15.70 -4.22 21.98
C ALA A 387 16.86 -3.31 21.50
N PHE A 388 17.59 -3.72 20.47
CA PHE A 388 18.74 -2.98 19.93
C PHE A 388 18.45 -2.23 18.62
N ALA A 389 17.26 -2.43 18.04
CA ALA A 389 16.83 -1.68 16.87
C ALA A 389 16.64 -0.19 17.21
N PRO A 390 16.99 0.72 16.27
CA PRO A 390 16.72 2.14 16.48
C PRO A 390 15.20 2.39 16.57
N THR A 391 14.79 3.35 17.39
CA THR A 391 13.36 3.69 17.55
C THR A 391 12.79 4.40 16.32
N VAL A 392 13.62 5.21 15.67
CA VAL A 392 13.33 5.97 14.44
C VAL A 392 14.53 5.77 13.52
N GLY A 393 14.28 5.58 12.22
CA GLY A 393 15.36 5.45 11.24
C GLY A 393 16.11 6.77 11.09
N ALA A 394 17.39 6.72 10.73
CA ALA A 394 18.18 7.93 10.51
C ALA A 394 17.55 8.81 9.41
N PHE A 395 16.97 8.18 8.39
CA PHE A 395 16.20 8.86 7.36
C PHE A 395 14.99 9.63 7.94
N ASP A 396 14.13 8.96 8.72
CA ASP A 396 12.93 9.60 9.29
C ASP A 396 13.28 10.71 10.30
N GLU A 397 14.34 10.51 11.08
CA GLU A 397 14.86 11.55 11.98
C GLU A 397 15.31 12.79 11.19
N SER A 398 16.08 12.60 10.12
CA SER A 398 16.51 13.69 9.24
C SER A 398 15.32 14.43 8.63
N LEU A 399 14.26 13.70 8.28
CA LEU A 399 13.04 14.27 7.69
C LEU A 399 12.32 15.20 8.68
N VAL A 400 12.17 14.76 9.93
CA VAL A 400 11.52 15.53 11.00
C VAL A 400 12.33 16.77 11.35
N VAL A 401 13.65 16.62 11.54
CA VAL A 401 14.55 17.73 11.84
C VAL A 401 14.52 18.76 10.71
N SER A 402 14.60 18.30 9.46
CA SER A 402 14.49 19.14 8.28
C SER A 402 13.17 19.91 8.25
N GLY A 403 12.03 19.25 8.49
CA GLY A 403 10.72 19.90 8.54
C GLY A 403 10.63 21.00 9.62
N LEU A 404 11.20 20.76 10.81
CA LEU A 404 11.26 21.76 11.88
C LEU A 404 12.14 22.96 11.49
N ASN A 405 13.30 22.71 10.88
CA ASN A 405 14.19 23.77 10.40
C ASN A 405 13.56 24.61 9.29
N GLN A 406 12.80 23.98 8.39
CA GLN A 406 12.05 24.69 7.34
C GLN A 406 10.96 25.59 7.95
N ALA A 407 10.21 25.09 8.94
CA ALA A 407 9.19 25.87 9.65
C ALA A 407 9.79 27.08 10.39
N ASP A 408 10.91 26.89 11.09
CA ASP A 408 11.61 27.99 11.77
C ASP A 408 12.13 29.04 10.77
N SER A 409 12.77 28.60 9.68
CA SER A 409 13.29 29.48 8.65
C SER A 409 12.17 30.34 8.01
N LYS A 410 11.02 29.72 7.72
CA LYS A 410 9.84 30.41 7.19
C LYS A 410 9.29 31.45 8.17
N MET A 411 9.27 31.13 9.47
CA MET A 411 8.87 32.07 10.52
C MET A 411 9.85 33.26 10.61
N GLN A 412 11.16 33.02 10.54
CA GLN A 412 12.18 34.08 10.56
C GLN A 412 12.08 35.00 9.35
N VAL A 413 11.83 34.46 8.14
CA VAL A 413 11.64 35.27 6.93
C VAL A 413 10.37 36.09 7.00
N THR A 414 9.27 35.50 7.45
CA THR A 414 8.01 36.22 7.66
C THR A 414 8.22 37.42 8.59
N ARG A 415 8.91 37.19 9.72
CA ARG A 415 9.29 38.27 10.65
C ARG A 415 10.16 39.33 9.98
N THR A 416 11.21 38.91 9.27
CA THR A 416 12.15 39.81 8.60
C THR A 416 11.45 40.69 7.55
N GLN A 417 10.47 40.16 6.83
CA GLN A 417 9.72 40.93 5.82
C GLN A 417 8.69 41.86 6.44
N VAL A 418 8.07 41.48 7.56
CA VAL A 418 7.25 42.40 8.36
C VAL A 418 8.11 43.56 8.87
N ASP A 419 9.31 43.26 9.37
CA ASP A 419 10.25 44.26 9.88
C ASP A 419 10.81 45.16 8.76
N ASN A 420 11.02 44.61 7.55
CA ASN A 420 11.58 45.31 6.38
C ASN A 420 10.53 45.88 5.40
N ALA A 421 9.27 46.04 5.82
CA ALA A 421 8.17 46.48 4.96
C ALA A 421 8.36 47.88 4.31
N THR A 422 9.43 48.60 4.65
CA THR A 422 9.81 49.89 4.08
C THR A 422 11.20 49.84 3.41
N ALA A 423 11.27 49.42 2.12
CA ALA A 423 12.14 50.02 1.07
C ALA A 423 12.32 49.09 -0.15
N THR A 424 11.78 49.49 -1.32
CA THR A 424 12.30 49.32 -2.72
C THR A 424 11.14 49.44 -3.73
N ASP A 425 11.42 49.72 -5.01
CA ASP A 425 10.42 50.04 -6.06
C ASP A 425 9.32 48.99 -6.30
N TYR A 426 9.58 47.70 -5.99
CA TYR A 426 8.56 46.63 -5.94
C TYR A 426 8.42 45.99 -4.54
N ASN A 427 9.22 46.43 -3.56
CA ASN A 427 9.30 45.90 -2.19
C ASN A 427 9.54 44.37 -2.12
N VAL A 428 10.46 43.83 -2.94
CA VAL A 428 10.78 42.39 -2.99
C VAL A 428 12.12 42.12 -2.28
N SER A 429 12.09 41.30 -1.23
CA SER A 429 13.30 40.88 -0.52
C SER A 429 14.19 39.98 -1.38
N ASN A 430 15.50 40.25 -1.39
CA ASN A 430 16.49 39.38 -2.03
C ASN A 430 16.56 38.02 -1.33
N GLY A 431 16.96 37.00 -2.07
CA GLY A 431 17.11 35.63 -1.58
C GLY A 431 16.40 34.62 -2.47
N VAL A 432 16.34 33.38 -1.99
CA VAL A 432 15.84 32.23 -2.75
C VAL A 432 14.77 31.52 -1.93
N THR A 433 13.56 31.41 -2.49
CA THR A 433 12.51 30.51 -1.99
C THR A 433 12.45 29.30 -2.89
N MET A 434 12.51 28.10 -2.33
CA MET A 434 12.46 26.84 -3.06
C MET A 434 11.29 26.00 -2.57
N ILE A 435 10.35 25.71 -3.47
CA ILE A 435 9.22 24.81 -3.22
C ILE A 435 9.56 23.48 -3.90
N GLY A 436 9.77 22.44 -3.10
CA GLY A 436 10.31 21.17 -3.57
C GLY A 436 9.50 19.94 -3.17
N ASP A 437 9.87 18.81 -3.77
CA ASP A 437 9.39 17.47 -3.41
C ASP A 437 10.45 16.68 -2.60
N SER A 438 10.33 15.36 -2.56
CA SER A 438 11.25 14.50 -1.83
C SER A 438 12.69 14.50 -2.37
N VAL A 439 12.91 14.78 -3.66
CA VAL A 439 14.26 14.84 -4.23
C VAL A 439 14.99 16.05 -3.67
N ASN A 440 14.30 17.18 -3.59
CA ASN A 440 14.83 18.38 -2.96
C ASN A 440 15.11 18.19 -1.46
N LEU A 441 14.18 17.55 -0.76
CA LEU A 441 14.29 17.26 0.67
C LEU A 441 15.52 16.41 0.98
N ARG A 442 15.81 15.45 0.11
CA ARG A 442 17.04 14.64 0.18
C ARG A 442 18.32 15.44 -0.09
N ALA A 443 18.24 16.51 -0.90
CA ALA A 443 19.35 17.39 -1.22
C ALA A 443 19.53 18.57 -0.25
N GLN A 444 18.73 18.66 0.83
CA GLN A 444 18.61 19.86 1.67
C GLN A 444 19.96 20.35 2.21
N ASP A 445 20.76 19.48 2.83
CA ASP A 445 22.06 19.87 3.41
C ASP A 445 23.03 20.40 2.34
N TYR A 446 23.05 19.76 1.18
CA TYR A 446 23.87 20.18 0.04
C TYR A 446 23.43 21.53 -0.52
N LEU A 447 22.12 21.77 -0.61
CA LEU A 447 21.55 23.03 -1.05
C LEU A 447 21.85 24.16 -0.08
N THR A 448 21.67 23.93 1.23
CA THR A 448 21.98 24.93 2.26
C THR A 448 23.48 25.27 2.28
N LYS A 449 24.35 24.28 2.04
CA LYS A 449 25.79 24.50 1.91
C LYS A 449 26.17 25.27 0.65
N ALA A 450 25.55 24.96 -0.49
CA ALA A 450 25.85 25.58 -1.78
C ALA A 450 25.24 26.98 -1.94
N ILE A 451 24.08 27.22 -1.31
CA ILE A 451 23.28 28.44 -1.42
C ILE A 451 22.93 28.91 0.00
N PRO A 452 23.86 29.57 0.72
CA PRO A 452 23.62 30.03 2.07
C PRO A 452 22.39 30.93 2.17
N GLY A 453 21.47 30.63 3.09
CA GLY A 453 20.24 31.39 3.30
C GLY A 453 19.05 31.00 2.38
N ILE A 454 19.19 29.97 1.54
CA ILE A 454 18.06 29.42 0.78
C ILE A 454 16.92 28.99 1.72
N GLN A 455 15.70 29.39 1.38
CA GLN A 455 14.47 29.02 2.09
C GLN A 455 13.85 27.83 1.38
N ILE A 456 13.98 26.65 1.97
CA ILE A 456 13.47 25.41 1.39
C ILE A 456 12.14 25.07 2.07
N ASP A 457 11.11 24.81 1.28
CA ASP A 457 9.84 24.23 1.70
C ASP A 457 9.65 22.97 0.83
N ALA A 458 10.01 21.81 1.37
CA ALA A 458 10.01 20.55 0.63
C ALA A 458 9.44 19.41 1.46
N VAL A 459 8.53 18.65 0.86
CA VAL A 459 7.80 17.57 1.53
C VAL A 459 7.71 16.34 0.62
N VAL A 460 7.74 15.17 1.24
CA VAL A 460 7.60 13.88 0.56
C VAL A 460 6.30 13.82 -0.24
N SER A 461 6.37 13.24 -1.44
CA SER A 461 5.21 13.05 -2.33
C SER A 461 4.50 14.35 -2.77
N ARG A 462 5.14 15.52 -2.61
CA ARG A 462 4.57 16.77 -3.10
C ARG A 462 4.52 16.77 -4.64
N GLN A 463 3.33 17.03 -5.17
CA GLN A 463 3.04 17.24 -6.59
C GLN A 463 2.92 18.74 -6.91
N LEU A 464 2.91 19.09 -8.20
CA LEU A 464 2.71 20.47 -8.67
C LEU A 464 1.44 21.13 -8.10
N GLU A 465 0.34 20.38 -7.99
CA GLU A 465 -0.94 20.88 -7.46
C GLU A 465 -0.85 21.27 -5.98
N ASN A 466 -0.23 20.43 -5.15
CA ASN A 466 -0.04 20.73 -3.73
C ASN A 466 1.02 21.81 -3.52
N GLY A 467 2.05 21.86 -4.38
CA GLY A 467 3.00 22.97 -4.42
C GLY A 467 2.33 24.32 -4.74
N MET A 468 1.31 24.34 -5.59
CA MET A 468 0.61 25.57 -5.97
C MET A 468 -0.06 26.19 -4.74
N LYS A 469 -0.65 25.36 -3.87
CA LYS A 469 -1.24 25.83 -2.61
C LYS A 469 -0.20 26.49 -1.70
N VAL A 470 1.01 25.91 -1.62
CA VAL A 470 2.14 26.49 -0.87
C VAL A 470 2.56 27.81 -1.51
N PHE A 471 2.71 27.84 -2.83
CA PHE A 471 3.09 29.03 -3.59
C PHE A 471 2.09 30.18 -3.42
N GLU A 472 0.79 29.92 -3.51
CA GLU A 472 -0.26 30.92 -3.25
C GLU A 472 -0.28 31.39 -1.80
N THR A 473 -0.03 30.47 -0.86
CA THR A 473 0.10 30.81 0.56
C THR A 473 1.30 31.75 0.76
N ASP A 474 2.42 31.48 0.11
CA ASP A 474 3.63 32.30 0.22
C ASP A 474 3.47 33.67 -0.46
N ILE A 475 2.72 33.74 -1.56
CA ILE A 475 2.32 35.00 -2.19
C ILE A 475 1.42 35.81 -1.25
N SER A 476 0.38 35.19 -0.68
CA SER A 476 -0.60 35.88 0.18
C SER A 476 0.02 36.38 1.48
N ASN A 477 0.96 35.62 2.05
CA ASN A 477 1.74 36.01 3.23
C ASN A 477 2.89 36.98 2.90
N LYS A 478 3.12 37.29 1.62
CA LYS A 478 4.22 38.13 1.11
C LYS A 478 5.61 37.61 1.47
N VAL A 479 5.74 36.28 1.60
CA VAL A 479 6.99 35.63 2.01
C VAL A 479 7.89 35.17 0.88
N LEU A 480 7.37 35.18 -0.34
CA LEU A 480 8.08 34.78 -1.54
C LEU A 480 9.25 35.72 -1.85
N LEU A 481 10.48 35.21 -1.87
CA LEU A 481 11.70 35.98 -2.14
C LEU A 481 11.89 36.26 -3.64
N LYS A 482 12.91 37.05 -3.99
CA LYS A 482 13.18 37.50 -5.37
C LYS A 482 13.37 36.36 -6.37
N ASN A 483 14.11 35.31 -5.99
CA ASN A 483 14.31 34.14 -6.83
C ASN A 483 13.43 33.01 -6.30
N VAL A 484 12.52 32.51 -7.13
CA VAL A 484 11.60 31.42 -6.77
C VAL A 484 11.97 30.17 -7.54
N VAL A 485 12.30 29.11 -6.83
CA VAL A 485 12.66 27.81 -7.40
C VAL A 485 11.49 26.85 -7.21
N ILE A 486 10.97 26.31 -8.31
CA ILE A 486 9.98 25.23 -8.28
C ILE A 486 10.71 23.94 -8.68
N ALA A 487 10.83 23.03 -7.72
CA ALA A 487 11.49 21.73 -7.89
C ALA A 487 10.49 20.61 -7.65
N LEU A 488 9.51 20.53 -8.56
CA LEU A 488 8.37 19.62 -8.52
C LEU A 488 8.22 18.96 -9.89
N GLY A 489 7.41 17.89 -9.94
CA GLY A 489 7.12 17.17 -11.19
C GLY A 489 7.66 15.75 -11.21
N THR A 490 8.48 15.36 -10.22
CA THR A 490 8.89 13.96 -10.02
C THR A 490 7.68 13.12 -9.62
N ASN A 491 6.87 13.64 -8.70
CA ASN A 491 5.51 13.14 -8.45
C ASN A 491 4.58 13.76 -9.50
N THR A 492 4.18 12.96 -10.48
CA THR A 492 3.51 13.47 -11.68
C THR A 492 2.03 13.77 -11.44
N VAL A 493 1.48 14.63 -12.29
CA VAL A 493 0.06 14.97 -12.36
C VAL A 493 -0.31 15.16 -13.83
N SER A 494 -1.50 14.73 -14.23
CA SER A 494 -1.91 14.75 -15.63
C SER A 494 -2.15 16.16 -16.20
N ASN A 495 -2.49 17.12 -15.33
CA ASN A 495 -2.71 18.53 -15.65
C ASN A 495 -1.46 19.42 -15.41
N TYR A 496 -0.26 18.87 -15.63
CA TYR A 496 1.00 19.58 -15.39
C TYR A 496 1.12 20.89 -16.19
N LYS A 497 0.59 20.94 -17.41
CA LYS A 497 0.66 22.15 -18.27
C LYS A 497 -0.13 23.30 -17.65
N GLU A 498 -1.38 23.05 -17.28
CA GLU A 498 -2.26 24.04 -16.66
C GLU A 498 -1.69 24.53 -15.33
N LEU A 499 -1.04 23.66 -14.56
CA LEU A 499 -0.41 24.02 -13.29
C LEU A 499 0.85 24.85 -13.48
N LEU A 500 1.73 24.47 -14.42
CA LEU A 500 2.94 25.23 -14.73
C LEU A 500 2.61 26.61 -15.31
N ASP A 501 1.58 26.71 -16.16
CA ASP A 501 1.07 28.00 -16.64
C ASP A 501 0.58 28.87 -15.49
N GLN A 502 -0.11 28.29 -14.50
CA GLN A 502 -0.53 29.02 -13.30
C GLN A 502 0.66 29.52 -12.47
N TYR A 503 1.75 28.76 -12.34
CA TYR A 503 2.95 29.25 -11.64
C TYR A 503 3.52 30.48 -12.34
N VAL A 504 3.59 30.44 -13.67
CA VAL A 504 4.05 31.56 -14.48
C VAL A 504 3.12 32.76 -14.36
N GLU A 505 1.80 32.55 -14.45
CA GLU A 505 0.78 33.61 -14.39
C GLU A 505 0.74 34.29 -13.01
N LYS A 506 0.69 33.49 -11.94
CA LYS A 506 0.53 33.98 -10.56
C LYS A 506 1.82 34.50 -9.93
N LEU A 507 2.99 34.22 -10.51
CA LEU A 507 4.25 34.79 -10.03
C LEU A 507 4.13 36.32 -9.92
N PRO A 508 4.32 36.92 -8.74
CA PRO A 508 4.23 38.36 -8.62
C PRO A 508 5.35 39.08 -9.37
N LYS A 509 5.11 40.33 -9.74
CA LYS A 509 6.11 41.20 -10.37
C LYS A 509 7.35 41.37 -9.49
N GLY A 510 8.49 41.64 -10.12
CA GLY A 510 9.77 41.82 -9.44
C GLY A 510 10.49 40.52 -9.05
N ARG A 511 9.99 39.35 -9.46
CA ARG A 511 10.56 38.03 -9.15
C ARG A 511 11.04 37.29 -10.39
N ARG A 512 11.94 36.33 -10.18
CA ARG A 512 12.42 35.37 -11.18
C ARG A 512 11.91 33.98 -10.84
N LEU A 513 11.70 33.16 -11.86
CA LEU A 513 11.29 31.78 -11.71
C LEU A 513 12.40 30.86 -12.19
N ILE A 514 12.73 29.87 -11.38
CA ILE A 514 13.68 28.82 -11.70
C ILE A 514 12.91 27.51 -11.65
N LEU A 515 12.91 26.75 -12.74
CA LEU A 515 12.27 25.45 -12.80
C LEU A 515 13.36 24.38 -12.77
N VAL A 516 13.27 23.46 -11.81
CA VAL A 516 14.17 22.30 -11.72
C VAL A 516 13.52 21.12 -12.37
N THR A 517 14.10 20.62 -13.47
CA THR A 517 13.44 19.60 -14.27
C THR A 517 13.33 18.27 -13.51
N PRO A 518 12.14 17.62 -13.49
CA PRO A 518 11.96 16.40 -12.74
C PRO A 518 12.68 15.25 -13.41
N TYR A 519 13.22 14.31 -12.62
CA TYR A 519 13.83 13.09 -13.12
C TYR A 519 13.25 11.86 -12.43
N ASP A 520 12.88 10.88 -13.23
CA ASP A 520 12.56 9.54 -12.76
C ASP A 520 13.22 8.52 -13.69
N GLY A 521 14.31 7.90 -13.22
CA GLY A 521 15.06 6.90 -13.98
C GLY A 521 14.24 5.66 -14.33
N ARG A 522 13.09 5.46 -13.68
CA ARG A 522 12.11 4.42 -14.01
C ARG A 522 11.40 4.70 -15.33
N TYR A 523 11.29 5.96 -15.73
CA TYR A 523 10.55 6.43 -16.90
C TYR A 523 11.38 7.32 -17.85
N ALA A 524 12.67 7.55 -17.58
CA ALA A 524 13.52 8.44 -18.39
C ALA A 524 13.67 8.01 -19.86
N ASN A 525 13.40 6.74 -20.19
CA ASN A 525 13.39 6.23 -21.56
C ASN A 525 12.00 6.26 -22.21
N ASP A 526 10.96 6.61 -21.46
CA ASP A 526 9.59 6.71 -21.94
C ASP A 526 9.24 8.17 -22.23
N GLN A 527 9.27 8.54 -23.51
CA GLN A 527 8.93 9.89 -23.95
C GLN A 527 7.48 10.26 -23.66
N SER A 528 6.58 9.30 -23.43
CA SER A 528 5.18 9.56 -23.09
C SER A 528 4.94 9.74 -21.60
N SER A 529 5.95 9.48 -20.76
CA SER A 529 5.86 9.68 -19.31
C SER A 529 5.53 11.13 -18.95
N GLU A 530 4.62 11.31 -18.00
CA GLU A 530 4.26 12.62 -17.48
C GLU A 530 5.47 13.39 -16.92
N SER A 531 6.46 12.71 -16.32
CA SER A 531 7.68 13.38 -15.80
C SER A 531 8.53 13.95 -16.94
N VAL A 532 8.70 13.20 -18.02
CA VAL A 532 9.45 13.63 -19.22
C VAL A 532 8.70 14.74 -19.93
N GLN A 533 7.38 14.62 -20.08
CA GLN A 533 6.53 15.64 -20.67
C GLN A 533 6.51 16.94 -19.84
N THR A 534 6.54 16.83 -18.51
CA THR A 534 6.67 17.98 -17.61
C THR A 534 7.98 18.72 -17.87
N ARG A 535 9.12 18.01 -17.88
CA ARG A 535 10.43 18.60 -18.25
C ARG A 535 10.38 19.33 -19.59
N LEU A 536 9.85 18.68 -20.62
CA LEU A 536 9.80 19.26 -21.97
C LEU A 536 9.02 20.57 -21.96
N TYR A 537 7.92 20.63 -21.22
CA TYR A 537 7.12 21.85 -21.10
C TYR A 537 7.83 22.95 -20.30
N GLU A 538 8.56 22.61 -19.23
CA GLU A 538 9.39 23.58 -18.50
C GLU A 538 10.45 24.22 -19.41
N LEU A 539 11.11 23.41 -20.24
CA LEU A 539 12.07 23.89 -21.24
C LEU A 539 11.42 24.84 -22.27
N GLU A 540 10.16 24.60 -22.64
CA GLU A 540 9.39 25.50 -23.51
C GLU A 540 9.06 26.83 -22.82
N LEU A 541 8.63 26.79 -21.56
CA LEU A 541 8.34 27.99 -20.77
C LEU A 541 9.56 28.91 -20.64
N ALA A 542 10.74 28.34 -20.40
CA ALA A 542 11.99 29.10 -20.31
C ALA A 542 12.44 29.73 -21.64
N LYS A 543 12.00 29.19 -22.78
CA LYS A 543 12.21 29.84 -24.09
C LYS A 543 11.22 30.98 -24.32
N LYS A 544 10.02 30.88 -23.75
CA LYS A 544 8.92 31.84 -23.93
C LYS A 544 9.03 33.06 -23.02
N TYR A 545 9.56 32.91 -21.81
CA TYR A 545 9.62 33.96 -20.80
C TYR A 545 11.06 34.21 -20.34
N ASP A 546 11.52 35.46 -20.44
CA ASP A 546 12.89 35.88 -20.15
C ASP A 546 13.25 35.89 -18.64
N PHE A 547 12.23 35.94 -17.77
CA PHE A 547 12.37 35.85 -16.31
C PHE A 547 12.38 34.41 -15.78
N ILE A 548 12.32 33.40 -16.67
CA ILE A 548 12.37 31.98 -16.32
C ILE A 548 13.75 31.41 -16.66
N THR A 549 14.35 30.66 -15.73
CA THR A 549 15.62 29.93 -15.95
C THR A 549 15.45 28.45 -15.59
N ILE A 550 16.15 27.57 -16.30
CA ILE A 550 16.10 26.12 -16.06
C ILE A 550 17.33 25.66 -15.28
N ALA A 551 17.08 24.87 -14.25
CA ALA A 551 18.03 23.95 -13.65
C ALA A 551 17.73 22.54 -14.19
N ASP A 552 18.43 22.10 -15.25
CA ASP A 552 18.08 20.86 -15.96
C ASP A 552 18.62 19.61 -15.23
N TRP A 553 18.08 19.34 -14.04
CA TRP A 553 18.45 18.19 -13.22
C TRP A 553 18.28 16.87 -13.97
N TYR A 554 17.23 16.72 -14.79
CA TYR A 554 17.06 15.54 -15.62
C TYR A 554 18.25 15.23 -16.52
N GLN A 555 18.85 16.27 -17.13
CA GLN A 555 20.01 16.07 -17.99
C GLN A 555 21.22 15.59 -17.16
N VAL A 556 21.48 16.26 -16.03
CA VAL A 556 22.57 15.91 -15.10
C VAL A 556 22.39 14.49 -14.55
N ALA A 557 21.16 14.11 -14.23
CA ALA A 557 20.80 12.79 -13.74
C ALA A 557 21.08 11.66 -14.74
N ILE A 558 20.86 11.89 -16.04
CA ILE A 558 21.17 10.93 -17.11
C ILE A 558 22.67 10.80 -17.32
N GLU A 559 23.40 11.92 -17.25
CA GLU A 559 24.85 11.95 -17.47
C GLU A 559 25.65 11.29 -16.34
N ASN A 560 25.04 11.07 -15.18
CA ASN A 560 25.68 10.53 -13.98
C ASN A 560 25.00 9.24 -13.48
N PRO A 561 25.02 8.12 -14.25
CA PRO A 561 24.28 6.91 -13.91
C PRO A 561 24.72 6.23 -12.59
N ASN A 562 25.95 6.51 -12.14
CA ASN A 562 26.53 5.98 -10.91
C ASN A 562 25.79 6.42 -9.64
N ILE A 563 25.12 7.58 -9.66
CA ILE A 563 24.39 8.09 -8.49
C ILE A 563 23.12 7.29 -8.18
N TRP A 564 22.69 6.40 -9.08
CA TRP A 564 21.46 5.60 -8.96
C TRP A 564 21.70 4.19 -8.44
N VAL A 565 22.95 3.76 -8.29
CA VAL A 565 23.26 2.40 -7.85
C VAL A 565 22.74 2.16 -6.43
N GLY A 566 21.92 1.11 -6.28
CA GLY A 566 21.30 0.75 -4.99
C GLY A 566 20.13 1.65 -4.56
N THR A 567 19.51 2.36 -5.51
CA THR A 567 18.41 3.31 -5.24
C THR A 567 17.12 2.95 -5.98
N ASP A 568 16.05 3.70 -5.72
CA ASP A 568 14.76 3.60 -6.45
C ASP A 568 14.77 4.31 -7.81
N SER A 569 15.94 4.80 -8.27
CA SER A 569 16.14 5.57 -9.52
C SER A 569 15.46 6.95 -9.53
N VAL A 570 15.03 7.45 -8.37
CA VAL A 570 14.48 8.80 -8.18
C VAL A 570 15.30 9.56 -7.13
N HIS A 571 15.66 8.85 -6.06
CA HIS A 571 16.44 9.38 -4.94
C HIS A 571 17.89 8.91 -5.05
N PHE A 572 18.78 9.83 -5.38
CA PHE A 572 20.21 9.54 -5.57
C PHE A 572 20.84 8.93 -4.30
N ASN A 573 21.90 8.14 -4.48
CA ASN A 573 22.60 7.47 -3.40
C ASN A 573 23.38 8.50 -2.56
N MET A 574 23.15 8.54 -1.25
CA MET A 574 23.80 9.49 -0.33
C MET A 574 25.31 9.24 -0.15
N GLU A 575 25.79 8.04 -0.49
CA GLU A 575 27.23 7.70 -0.48
C GLU A 575 27.94 8.16 -1.76
N THR A 576 27.20 8.71 -2.72
CA THR A 576 27.72 9.25 -3.98
C THR A 576 27.65 10.78 -4.00
N ASN A 577 28.17 11.42 -5.04
CA ASN A 577 28.11 12.87 -5.22
C ASN A 577 26.75 13.40 -5.73
N GLY A 578 25.68 12.57 -5.73
CA GLY A 578 24.38 12.96 -6.28
C GLY A 578 23.77 14.22 -5.64
N GLY A 579 23.90 14.37 -4.32
CA GLY A 579 23.43 15.57 -3.61
C GLY A 579 24.20 16.84 -3.99
N GLU A 580 25.52 16.72 -4.19
CA GLU A 580 26.38 17.83 -4.64
C GLU A 580 26.03 18.26 -6.07
N LEU A 581 25.83 17.30 -6.97
CA LEU A 581 25.41 17.56 -8.35
C LEU A 581 24.05 18.26 -8.40
N TYR A 582 23.07 17.80 -7.62
CA TYR A 582 21.76 18.44 -7.55
C TYR A 582 21.88 19.90 -7.09
N ALA A 583 22.61 20.13 -5.99
CA ALA A 583 22.80 21.47 -5.44
C ALA A 583 23.55 22.42 -6.40
N GLN A 584 24.59 21.92 -7.08
CA GLN A 584 25.32 22.68 -8.09
C GLN A 584 24.42 23.05 -9.28
N THR A 585 23.61 22.10 -9.77
CA THR A 585 22.65 22.34 -10.87
C THR A 585 21.71 23.51 -10.55
N VAL A 586 21.16 23.55 -9.33
CA VAL A 586 20.28 24.63 -8.87
C VAL A 586 21.05 25.95 -8.72
N LYS A 587 22.25 25.90 -8.15
CA LYS A 587 23.10 27.08 -7.95
C LYS A 587 23.48 27.73 -9.28
N GLU A 588 23.91 26.95 -10.27
CA GLU A 588 24.27 27.47 -11.60
C GLU A 588 23.08 28.14 -12.30
N ALA A 589 21.88 27.58 -12.17
CA ALA A 589 20.67 28.19 -12.68
C ALA A 589 20.34 29.52 -11.98
N LEU A 590 20.55 29.60 -10.66
CA LEU A 590 20.40 30.85 -9.91
C LEU A 590 21.43 31.91 -10.34
N ASP A 591 22.70 31.54 -10.44
CA ASP A 591 23.79 32.43 -10.89
C ASP A 591 23.51 32.97 -12.31
N LYS A 592 22.89 32.15 -13.17
CA LYS A 592 22.43 32.56 -14.50
C LYS A 592 21.22 33.50 -14.42
N ALA A 593 20.23 33.16 -13.59
CA ALA A 593 19.02 33.96 -13.39
C ALA A 593 19.37 35.36 -12.85
N GLU A 594 20.41 35.49 -12.02
CA GLU A 594 20.85 36.79 -11.49
C GLU A 594 21.18 37.83 -12.58
N LYS A 595 21.63 37.36 -13.74
CA LYS A 595 21.95 38.20 -14.91
C LYS A 595 20.72 38.49 -15.78
N GLY A 596 19.60 37.80 -15.57
CA GLY A 596 18.37 37.91 -16.34
C GLY A 596 17.36 38.93 -15.76
N PRO A 597 16.31 39.27 -16.51
CA PRO A 597 15.26 40.17 -16.05
C PRO A 597 14.39 39.53 -14.95
N VAL A 598 13.63 40.37 -14.24
CA VAL A 598 12.53 39.94 -13.37
C VAL A 598 11.21 40.07 -14.12
N LYS A 599 10.17 39.34 -13.70
CA LYS A 599 8.82 39.48 -14.24
C LYS A 599 8.33 40.92 -14.06
N LYS A 600 7.87 41.53 -15.16
CA LYS A 600 7.45 42.94 -15.22
C LYS A 600 5.99 43.17 -14.85
#